data_AF-A0A7X1M046-F1
#
_entry.id   AF-A0A7X1M046-F1
#
_cell.length_a   1.000
_cell.length_b   1.000
_cell.length_c   1.000
_cell.angle_alpha   90.00
_cell.angle_beta   90.00
_cell.angle_gamma   90.00
#
_symmetry.space_group_name_H-M   'P 1'
#
loop_
_entity.id
_entity.type
_entity.pdbx_description
1 polymer ?
#
loop_
_entity_poly.entity_id
_entity_poly.type
_entity_poly.pdbx_seq_one_letter_code
_entity_poly.pdbx_strand_id
1 'polypeptide(L)'
;MALIRPEPAVPTGGPPRAEGRRPPHGPAPPRRGALAGTACMETLQIGHLHAVAAAAGCTLAQPFPDHGIDWHVSHTAPGHTTDDEVTIKVQLKATYQVPPRPPGATFPFTLDNEHLVKLARTPVAVHRILVVMLVPRARDDWVHADHDRLAVRHCCYWTNLAGHPVTGRHRTTVRIPTAHVFDDHALCEIMTRVGAGGRP
;
A
#
# COMPACT_ATOMS: atom_id res chain seq x y z
N MET A 1 -35.00 -59.24 -62.38
CA MET A 1 -33.95 -59.18 -61.33
C MET A 1 -33.32 -57.80 -61.41
N ALA A 2 -33.82 -56.80 -60.66
CA ALA A 2 -33.32 -56.36 -59.34
C ALA A 2 -31.82 -56.00 -59.35
N LEU A 3 -31.31 -54.84 -58.92
CA LEU A 3 -31.81 -53.51 -58.52
C LEU A 3 -30.54 -52.67 -58.22
N ILE A 4 -30.46 -51.45 -58.77
CA ILE A 4 -30.01 -50.20 -58.11
C ILE A 4 -28.52 -49.93 -57.73
N ARG A 5 -28.01 -48.90 -58.44
CA ARG A 5 -27.23 -47.68 -58.09
C ARG A 5 -25.70 -47.66 -57.85
N PRO A 6 -25.05 -46.52 -58.22
CA PRO A 6 -23.59 -46.33 -58.24
C PRO A 6 -23.04 -45.48 -57.07
N GLU A 7 -21.73 -45.52 -56.80
CA GLU A 7 -21.05 -44.52 -55.95
C GLU A 7 -19.55 -44.31 -56.32
N PRO A 8 -18.96 -43.16 -55.91
CA PRO A 8 -17.86 -42.49 -56.60
C PRO A 8 -16.47 -42.73 -55.96
N ALA A 9 -15.41 -42.42 -56.73
CA ALA A 9 -14.04 -42.38 -56.22
C ALA A 9 -13.80 -41.13 -55.35
N VAL A 10 -13.48 -41.35 -54.07
CA VAL A 10 -13.10 -40.32 -53.09
C VAL A 10 -11.59 -40.05 -53.17
N PRO A 11 -11.13 -38.77 -53.15
CA PRO A 11 -9.71 -38.43 -53.17
C PRO A 11 -9.06 -38.61 -51.79
N THR A 12 -7.93 -39.33 -51.74
CA THR A 12 -7.09 -39.48 -50.55
C THR A 12 -6.13 -38.29 -50.42
N GLY A 13 -6.63 -37.17 -49.89
CA GLY A 13 -5.83 -36.00 -49.51
C GLY A 13 -6.14 -35.60 -48.07
N GLY A 14 -5.52 -36.25 -47.09
CA GLY A 14 -5.56 -35.82 -45.70
C GLY A 14 -4.55 -34.67 -45.47
N PRO A 15 -4.91 -33.59 -44.74
CA PRO A 15 -3.96 -32.53 -44.44
C PRO A 15 -2.87 -33.05 -43.48
N PRO A 16 -1.62 -32.55 -43.57
CA PRO A 16 -0.61 -32.86 -42.57
C PRO A 16 -1.12 -32.40 -41.21
N ARG A 17 -1.11 -33.32 -40.24
CA ARG A 17 -1.43 -33.04 -38.84
C ARG A 17 -0.58 -31.86 -38.40
N ALA A 18 -1.24 -30.78 -37.98
CA ALA A 18 -0.59 -29.67 -37.32
C ALA A 18 0.15 -30.23 -36.10
N GLU A 19 1.48 -30.33 -36.21
CA GLU A 19 2.34 -30.59 -35.07
C GLU A 19 2.04 -29.51 -34.03
N GLY A 20 1.56 -29.97 -32.87
CA GLY A 20 1.22 -29.11 -31.75
C GLY A 20 2.41 -28.23 -31.39
N ARG A 21 2.32 -26.95 -31.75
CA ARG A 21 3.25 -25.91 -31.36
C ARG A 21 3.30 -25.89 -29.84
N ARG A 22 4.33 -26.51 -29.23
CA ARG A 22 4.58 -26.40 -27.80
C ARG A 22 4.60 -24.91 -27.44
N PRO A 23 3.88 -24.46 -26.41
CA PRO A 23 4.03 -23.09 -25.95
C PRO A 23 5.51 -22.88 -25.57
N PRO A 24 6.09 -21.70 -25.86
CA PRO A 24 7.47 -21.44 -25.49
C PRO A 24 7.64 -21.66 -23.98
N HIS A 25 8.62 -22.47 -23.60
CA HIS A 25 9.01 -22.69 -22.21
C HIS A 25 9.63 -21.39 -21.67
N GLY A 26 8.79 -20.44 -21.29
CA GLY A 26 9.19 -19.38 -20.38
C GLY A 26 9.63 -19.98 -19.04
N PRO A 27 10.54 -19.32 -18.30
CA PRO A 27 10.87 -19.77 -16.95
C PRO A 27 9.59 -19.91 -16.13
N ALA A 28 9.48 -21.00 -15.39
CA ALA A 28 8.35 -21.21 -14.48
C ALA A 28 8.27 -20.04 -13.49
N PRO A 29 7.05 -19.59 -13.12
CA PRO A 29 6.90 -18.49 -12.18
C PRO A 29 7.59 -18.83 -10.85
N PRO A 30 8.18 -17.83 -10.18
CA PRO A 30 8.90 -18.05 -8.93
C PRO A 30 7.96 -18.62 -7.86
N ARG A 31 8.44 -19.61 -7.10
CA ARG A 31 7.69 -20.17 -5.98
C ARG A 31 7.75 -19.21 -4.79
N ARG A 32 6.61 -18.63 -4.42
CA ARG A 32 6.47 -17.72 -3.27
C ARG A 32 6.07 -18.48 -1.99
N GLY A 33 6.45 -17.95 -0.83
CA GLY A 33 6.03 -18.48 0.47
C GLY A 33 4.52 -18.33 0.72
N ALA A 34 4.00 -19.09 1.69
CA ALA A 34 2.57 -19.25 1.97
C ALA A 34 1.97 -18.22 2.95
N LEU A 35 2.70 -17.15 3.28
CA LEU A 35 2.22 -16.10 4.19
C LEU A 35 0.97 -15.41 3.61
N ALA A 36 0.02 -15.07 4.49
CA ALA A 36 -1.19 -14.34 4.11
C ALA A 36 -0.85 -13.04 3.36
N GLY A 37 -1.62 -12.73 2.31
CA GLY A 37 -1.37 -11.54 1.48
C GLY A 37 -1.41 -10.24 2.28
N THR A 38 -2.31 -10.13 3.26
CA THR A 38 -2.42 -8.98 4.17
C THR A 38 -1.17 -8.80 5.03
N ALA A 39 -0.64 -9.87 5.62
CA ALA A 39 0.62 -9.83 6.37
C ALA A 39 1.81 -9.45 5.48
N CYS A 40 1.82 -9.90 4.22
CA CYS A 40 2.83 -9.46 3.25
C CYS A 40 2.71 -7.96 2.93
N MET A 41 1.49 -7.41 2.78
CA MET A 41 1.28 -5.97 2.56
C MET A 41 1.74 -5.14 3.76
N GLU A 42 1.45 -5.62 4.97
CA GLU A 42 1.90 -5.00 6.21
C GLU A 42 3.44 -4.95 6.29
N THR A 43 4.11 -6.07 6.00
CA THR A 43 5.58 -6.13 5.96
C THR A 43 6.15 -5.17 4.90
N LEU A 44 5.52 -5.07 3.73
CA LEU A 44 5.93 -4.13 2.68
C LEU A 44 5.80 -2.68 3.15
N GLN A 45 4.72 -2.34 3.84
CA GLN A 45 4.47 -1.00 4.37
C GLN A 45 5.42 -0.63 5.50
N ILE A 46 5.75 -1.57 6.39
CA ILE A 46 6.78 -1.38 7.40
C ILE A 46 8.12 -1.07 6.73
N GLY A 47 8.51 -1.84 5.70
CA GLY A 47 9.73 -1.56 4.92
C GLY A 47 9.76 -0.16 4.31
N HIS A 48 8.64 0.31 3.75
CA HIS A 48 8.52 1.68 3.23
C HIS A 48 8.67 2.73 4.34
N LEU A 49 8.02 2.53 5.49
CA LEU A 49 8.15 3.44 6.63
C LEU A 49 9.60 3.54 7.10
N HIS A 50 10.32 2.42 7.18
CA HIS A 50 11.74 2.41 7.53
C HIS A 50 12.59 3.20 6.52
N ALA A 51 12.35 3.02 5.22
CA ALA A 51 13.07 3.75 4.18
C ALA A 51 12.82 5.27 4.27
N VAL A 52 11.56 5.68 4.43
CA VAL A 52 11.18 7.09 4.58
C VAL A 52 11.76 7.70 5.86
N ALA A 53 11.66 7.00 6.98
CA ALA A 53 12.21 7.48 8.24
C ALA A 53 13.74 7.63 8.20
N ALA A 54 14.44 6.67 7.58
CA ALA A 54 15.89 6.75 7.41
C ALA A 54 16.30 7.95 6.55
N ALA A 55 15.61 8.18 5.42
CA ALA A 55 15.87 9.33 4.55
C ALA A 55 15.56 10.68 5.25
N ALA A 56 14.49 10.72 6.05
CA ALA A 56 14.10 11.89 6.84
C ALA A 56 14.92 12.10 8.13
N GLY A 57 15.88 11.23 8.44
CA GLY A 57 16.66 11.31 9.69
C GLY A 57 15.83 11.10 10.97
N CYS A 58 14.73 10.34 10.88
CA CYS A 58 13.83 10.05 11.99
C CYS A 58 14.16 8.71 12.66
N THR A 59 13.87 8.60 13.95
CA THR A 59 13.90 7.33 14.68
C THR A 59 12.52 6.69 14.71
N LEU A 60 12.50 5.35 14.79
CA LEU A 60 11.27 4.55 14.82
C LEU A 60 11.23 3.69 16.08
N ALA A 61 10.08 3.67 16.76
CA ALA A 61 9.82 2.79 17.89
C ALA A 61 8.43 2.16 17.78
N GLN A 62 8.32 0.86 18.05
CA GLN A 62 7.04 0.16 18.12
C GLN A 62 6.49 0.22 19.56
N PRO A 63 5.23 0.62 19.76
CA PRO A 63 4.63 0.58 21.09
C PRO A 63 4.40 -0.86 21.54
N PHE A 64 4.61 -1.11 22.84
CA PHE A 64 4.29 -2.38 23.48
C PHE A 64 3.55 -2.13 24.80
N PRO A 65 2.35 -2.69 24.99
CA PRO A 65 1.54 -3.40 23.97
C PRO A 65 1.03 -2.46 22.85
N ASP A 66 0.74 -3.01 21.67
CA ASP A 66 0.09 -2.27 20.58
C ASP A 66 -1.41 -2.07 20.89
N HIS A 67 -1.86 -0.82 20.80
CA HIS A 67 -3.24 -0.41 21.03
C HIS A 67 -3.85 0.30 19.80
N GLY A 68 -3.48 -0.13 18.60
CA GLY A 68 -3.97 0.40 17.33
C GLY A 68 -3.17 1.59 16.82
N ILE A 69 -1.93 1.75 17.29
CA ILE A 69 -0.93 2.69 16.77
C ILE A 69 0.29 1.85 16.48
N ASP A 70 0.70 1.75 15.23
CA ASP A 70 1.73 0.80 14.82
C ASP A 70 3.15 1.31 15.14
N TRP A 71 3.37 2.63 15.04
CA TRP A 71 4.70 3.23 15.19
C TRP A 71 4.68 4.59 15.87
N HIS A 72 5.72 4.87 16.63
CA HIS A 72 6.15 6.20 17.00
C HIS A 72 7.31 6.60 16.08
N VAL A 73 7.23 7.80 15.54
CA VAL A 73 8.29 8.40 14.73
C VAL A 73 8.77 9.64 15.47
N SER A 74 10.06 9.71 15.78
CA SER A 74 10.67 10.86 16.45
C SER A 74 11.66 11.56 15.53
N HIS A 75 11.78 12.87 15.67
CA HIS A 75 12.66 13.72 14.89
C HIS A 75 13.29 14.79 15.79
N THR A 76 14.58 15.03 15.61
CA THR A 76 15.35 16.05 16.33
C THR A 76 15.93 17.01 15.31
N ALA A 77 15.59 18.29 15.43
CA ALA A 77 16.14 19.33 14.56
C ALA A 77 16.20 20.70 15.25
N PRO A 78 17.16 21.56 14.87
CA PRO A 78 17.16 22.95 15.29
C PRO A 78 15.84 23.65 14.92
N GLY A 79 15.25 24.39 15.85
CA GLY A 79 14.00 25.13 15.62
C GLY A 79 12.73 24.42 16.13
N HIS A 80 12.85 23.24 16.73
CA HIS A 80 11.78 22.74 17.61
C HIS A 80 11.69 23.65 18.85
N THR A 81 10.46 24.06 19.21
CA THR A 81 10.23 25.17 20.14
C THR A 81 9.93 24.73 21.56
N THR A 82 9.45 23.50 21.75
CA THR A 82 9.00 22.98 23.05
C THR A 82 10.01 22.00 23.65
N ASP A 83 10.55 21.13 22.80
CA ASP A 83 11.54 20.12 23.13
C ASP A 83 12.45 19.94 21.90
N ASP A 84 13.67 19.46 22.09
CA ASP A 84 14.63 19.23 21.00
C ASP A 84 14.22 18.01 20.15
N GLU A 85 13.37 17.14 20.69
CA GLU A 85 12.75 16.00 20.00
C GLU A 85 11.24 16.18 19.88
N VAL A 86 10.70 15.82 18.71
CA VAL A 86 9.26 15.78 18.46
C VAL A 86 8.86 14.39 18.04
N THR A 87 7.73 13.91 18.57
CA THR A 87 7.18 12.60 18.22
C THR A 87 5.81 12.75 17.58
N ILE A 88 5.58 11.96 16.53
CA ILE A 88 4.23 11.67 16.05
C ILE A 88 3.95 10.17 16.14
N LYS A 89 2.67 9.84 16.23
CA LYS A 89 2.16 8.47 16.20
C LYS A 89 1.61 8.17 14.83
N VAL A 90 1.94 7.00 14.28
CA VAL A 90 1.56 6.59 12.94
C VAL A 90 0.75 5.30 13.03
N GLN A 91 -0.43 5.32 12.41
CA GLN A 91 -1.16 4.10 12.10
C GLN A 91 -0.99 3.76 10.62
N LEU A 92 -0.59 2.53 10.34
CA LEU A 92 -0.38 1.97 9.02
C LEU A 92 -1.63 1.19 8.58
N LYS A 93 -2.05 1.43 7.33
CA LYS A 93 -3.02 0.60 6.62
C LYS A 93 -2.56 0.37 5.20
N ALA A 94 -2.76 -0.83 4.67
CA ALA A 94 -2.48 -1.15 3.28
C ALA A 94 -3.71 -1.75 2.59
N THR A 95 -3.90 -1.44 1.30
CA THR A 95 -5.00 -1.99 0.50
C THR A 95 -4.64 -2.13 -0.97
N TYR A 96 -5.18 -3.17 -1.61
CA TYR A 96 -5.21 -3.33 -3.07
C TYR A 96 -6.59 -3.01 -3.67
N GLN A 97 -7.59 -2.68 -2.84
CA GLN A 97 -8.96 -2.44 -3.29
C GLN A 97 -9.09 -1.12 -4.06
N VAL A 98 -8.21 -0.16 -3.78
CA VAL A 98 -8.07 1.06 -4.55
C VAL A 98 -6.83 0.90 -5.43
N PRO A 99 -6.94 1.08 -6.76
CA PRO A 99 -5.80 0.95 -7.65
C PRO A 99 -4.76 2.06 -7.36
N PRO A 100 -3.47 1.81 -7.61
CA PRO A 100 -2.45 2.85 -7.59
C PRO A 100 -2.83 4.01 -8.53
N ARG A 101 -2.39 5.24 -8.17
CA ARG A 101 -2.72 6.48 -8.88
C ARG A 101 -4.25 6.69 -9.01
N PRO A 102 -4.97 6.74 -7.88
CA PRO A 102 -6.41 6.97 -7.91
C PRO A 102 -6.73 8.29 -8.62
N PRO A 103 -7.78 8.33 -9.45
CA PRO A 103 -8.16 9.56 -10.14
C PRO A 103 -8.75 10.58 -9.16
N GLY A 104 -8.41 11.85 -9.36
CA GLY A 104 -8.95 12.98 -8.60
C GLY A 104 -8.16 13.36 -7.35
N ALA A 105 -8.72 14.29 -6.57
CA ALA A 105 -8.06 14.90 -5.42
C ALA A 105 -8.07 14.04 -4.15
N THR A 106 -9.00 13.07 -4.05
CA THR A 106 -9.11 12.17 -2.89
C THR A 106 -9.57 10.78 -3.30
N PHE A 107 -9.27 9.77 -2.50
CA PHE A 107 -9.86 8.43 -2.58
C PHE A 107 -10.54 8.03 -1.27
N PRO A 108 -11.60 7.20 -1.30
CA PRO A 108 -12.26 6.72 -0.09
C PRO A 108 -11.45 5.62 0.59
N PHE A 109 -11.39 5.64 1.91
CA PHE A 109 -10.83 4.57 2.72
C PHE A 109 -11.71 4.31 3.95
N THR A 110 -12.10 3.06 4.18
CA THR A 110 -13.00 2.68 5.26
C THR A 110 -12.22 2.17 6.46
N LEU A 111 -12.42 2.82 7.62
CA LEU A 111 -11.85 2.43 8.91
C LEU A 111 -12.91 1.85 9.83
N ASP A 112 -12.51 0.91 10.68
CA ASP A 112 -13.28 0.57 11.87
C ASP A 112 -13.36 1.79 12.80
N ASN A 113 -14.53 2.01 13.39
CA ASN A 113 -14.78 3.18 14.21
C ASN A 113 -13.85 3.26 15.44
N GLU A 114 -13.41 2.12 15.99
CA GLU A 114 -12.45 2.11 17.09
C GLU A 114 -11.10 2.74 16.69
N HIS A 115 -10.58 2.42 15.50
CA HIS A 115 -9.36 3.03 14.97
C HIS A 115 -9.57 4.52 14.68
N LEU A 116 -10.72 4.87 14.07
CA LEU A 116 -11.03 6.27 13.77
C LEU A 116 -11.12 7.12 15.05
N VAL A 117 -11.78 6.64 16.10
CA VAL A 117 -11.89 7.37 17.38
C VAL A 117 -10.51 7.68 17.98
N LYS A 118 -9.57 6.74 17.90
CA LYS A 118 -8.18 6.94 18.37
C LYS A 118 -7.46 8.01 17.55
N LEU A 119 -7.55 7.93 16.22
CA LEU A 119 -6.94 8.88 15.29
C LEU A 119 -7.57 10.28 15.36
N ALA A 120 -8.89 10.35 15.57
CA ALA A 120 -9.65 11.59 15.55
C ALA A 120 -9.66 12.35 16.88
N ARG A 121 -9.16 11.75 17.97
CA ARG A 121 -9.09 12.40 19.28
C ARG A 121 -8.35 13.74 19.18
N THR A 122 -8.98 14.79 19.72
CA THR A 122 -8.44 16.15 19.79
C THR A 122 -9.03 16.86 21.02
N PRO A 123 -8.26 17.71 21.76
CA PRO A 123 -6.83 17.96 21.58
C PRO A 123 -5.95 16.78 22.01
N VAL A 124 -4.69 16.77 21.55
CA VAL A 124 -3.68 15.75 21.86
C VAL A 124 -2.32 16.42 22.09
N ALA A 125 -1.51 15.85 22.99
CA ALA A 125 -0.12 16.25 23.18
C ALA A 125 0.79 15.68 22.07
N VAL A 126 0.53 14.44 21.65
CA VAL A 126 1.27 13.77 20.57
C VAL A 126 0.31 13.54 19.41
N HIS A 127 0.62 14.17 18.26
CA HIS A 127 -0.21 14.06 17.07
C HIS A 127 -0.21 12.65 16.48
N ARG A 128 -1.29 12.32 15.77
CA ARG A 128 -1.49 11.03 15.12
C ARG A 128 -1.78 11.25 13.65
N ILE A 129 -1.14 10.44 12.79
CA ILE A 129 -1.46 10.39 11.37
C ILE A 129 -1.82 8.97 10.96
N LEU A 130 -2.67 8.87 9.95
CA LEU A 130 -2.92 7.63 9.21
C LEU A 130 -2.05 7.64 7.97
N VAL A 131 -1.32 6.55 7.72
CA VAL A 131 -0.61 6.31 6.45
C VAL A 131 -1.27 5.13 5.74
N VAL A 132 -1.80 5.39 4.54
CA VAL A 132 -2.48 4.40 3.70
C VAL A 132 -1.62 4.05 2.49
N MET A 133 -1.16 2.81 2.41
CA MET A 133 -0.46 2.27 1.25
C MET A 133 -1.45 1.72 0.23
N LEU A 134 -1.37 2.21 -1.00
CA LEU A 134 -1.97 1.58 -2.18
C LEU A 134 -0.94 0.69 -2.85
N VAL A 135 -1.23 -0.61 -2.93
CA VAL A 135 -0.31 -1.62 -3.47
C VAL A 135 -0.95 -2.34 -4.67
N PRO A 136 -0.18 -2.70 -5.71
CA PRO A 136 -0.67 -3.53 -6.80
C PRO A 136 -1.27 -4.85 -6.31
N ARG A 137 -2.31 -5.35 -6.98
CA ARG A 137 -2.97 -6.60 -6.58
C ARG A 137 -2.08 -7.83 -6.81
N ALA A 138 -1.30 -7.84 -7.89
CA ALA A 138 -0.38 -8.93 -8.18
C ALA A 138 0.93 -8.73 -7.41
N ARG A 139 1.32 -9.71 -6.60
CA ARG A 139 2.57 -9.67 -5.81
C ARG A 139 3.82 -9.62 -6.66
N ASP A 140 3.75 -10.07 -7.90
CA ASP A 140 4.85 -10.03 -8.86
C ASP A 140 5.22 -8.60 -9.27
N ASP A 141 4.30 -7.66 -9.07
CA ASP A 141 4.51 -6.24 -9.35
C ASP A 141 5.06 -5.46 -8.15
N TRP A 142 5.24 -6.06 -6.97
CA TRP A 142 5.51 -5.27 -5.75
C TRP A 142 6.92 -4.71 -5.69
N VAL A 143 7.91 -5.52 -6.08
CA VAL A 143 9.34 -5.19 -5.94
C VAL A 143 10.08 -5.61 -7.19
N HIS A 144 10.87 -4.70 -7.73
CA HIS A 144 11.82 -4.95 -8.80
C HIS A 144 13.20 -4.50 -8.34
N ALA A 145 14.16 -5.40 -8.38
CA ALA A 145 15.55 -5.10 -8.06
C ALA A 145 16.40 -5.28 -9.31
N ASP A 146 17.24 -4.30 -9.59
CA ASP A 146 18.27 -4.35 -10.61
C ASP A 146 19.59 -3.83 -10.00
N HIS A 147 20.62 -3.66 -10.83
CA HIS A 147 21.94 -3.23 -10.37
C HIS A 147 21.97 -1.77 -9.90
N ASP A 148 21.01 -0.96 -10.34
CA ASP A 148 20.99 0.48 -10.07
C ASP A 148 20.06 0.83 -8.91
N ARG A 149 18.98 0.05 -8.72
CA ARG A 149 17.96 0.37 -7.73
C ARG A 149 17.11 -0.81 -7.28
N LEU A 150 16.50 -0.59 -6.11
CA LEU A 150 15.35 -1.33 -5.63
C LEU A 150 14.09 -0.48 -5.83
N ALA A 151 13.25 -0.84 -6.79
CA ALA A 151 11.97 -0.20 -7.01
C ALA A 151 10.86 -0.96 -6.28
N VAL A 152 10.19 -0.30 -5.34
CA VAL A 152 8.98 -0.80 -4.71
C VAL A 152 7.78 -0.09 -5.34
N ARG A 153 6.86 -0.84 -5.93
CA ARG A 153 5.66 -0.28 -6.57
C ARG A 153 4.54 -0.20 -5.56
N HIS A 154 4.35 0.99 -5.03
CA HIS A 154 3.26 1.36 -4.14
C HIS A 154 3.13 2.89 -4.14
N CYS A 155 2.14 3.41 -3.45
CA CYS A 155 2.16 4.79 -2.99
C CYS A 155 1.54 4.87 -1.61
N CYS A 156 2.25 5.44 -0.66
CA CYS A 156 1.73 5.74 0.67
C CYS A 156 1.18 7.16 0.66
N TYR A 157 0.01 7.35 1.25
CA TYR A 157 -0.61 8.66 1.44
C TYR A 157 -0.85 8.89 2.92
N TRP A 158 -0.70 10.12 3.39
CA TRP A 158 -0.91 10.44 4.80
C TRP A 158 -2.07 11.43 5.01
N THR A 159 -2.71 11.34 6.17
CA THR A 159 -3.70 12.32 6.61
C THR A 159 -3.73 12.41 8.13
N ASN A 160 -4.00 13.61 8.63
CA ASN A 160 -4.38 13.86 10.00
C ASN A 160 -5.91 13.80 10.12
N LEU A 161 -6.44 12.97 11.03
CA LEU A 161 -7.89 12.80 11.20
C LEU A 161 -8.42 13.48 12.46
N ALA A 162 -7.62 14.30 13.16
CA ALA A 162 -8.03 15.00 14.36
C ALA A 162 -9.35 15.78 14.14
N GLY A 163 -10.36 15.50 14.97
CA GLY A 163 -11.69 16.09 14.88
C GLY A 163 -12.61 15.46 13.82
N HIS A 164 -12.18 14.45 13.07
CA HIS A 164 -13.03 13.80 12.08
C HIS A 164 -14.19 13.03 12.77
N PRO A 165 -15.45 13.27 12.37
CA PRO A 165 -16.60 12.61 12.99
C PRO A 165 -16.69 11.13 12.60
N VAL A 166 -17.22 10.32 13.49
CA VAL A 166 -17.71 8.96 13.19
C VAL A 166 -19.09 9.08 12.58
N THR A 167 -19.29 8.54 11.37
CA THR A 167 -20.57 8.71 10.64
C THR A 167 -21.31 7.39 10.41
N GLY A 168 -20.63 6.24 10.43
CA GLY A 168 -21.28 4.93 10.30
C GLY A 168 -21.40 4.19 11.64
N ARG A 169 -22.17 3.09 11.66
CA ARG A 169 -22.44 2.30 12.88
C ARG A 169 -21.20 1.58 13.42
N HIS A 170 -20.46 0.90 12.55
CA HIS A 170 -19.25 0.14 12.92
C HIS A 170 -18.01 0.62 12.17
N ARG A 171 -18.20 1.21 10.99
CA ARG A 171 -17.15 1.65 10.09
C ARG A 171 -17.50 3.02 9.54
N THR A 172 -16.49 3.84 9.31
CA THR A 172 -16.61 5.16 8.71
C THR A 172 -15.65 5.27 7.54
N THR A 173 -16.15 5.79 6.42
CA THR A 173 -15.32 6.08 5.24
C THR A 173 -14.79 7.50 5.33
N VAL A 174 -13.47 7.62 5.33
CA VAL A 174 -12.75 8.90 5.26
C VAL A 174 -12.24 9.14 3.83
N ARG A 175 -11.95 10.39 3.49
CA ARG A 175 -11.35 10.77 2.21
C ARG A 175 -9.87 11.07 2.40
N ILE A 176 -9.02 10.32 1.70
CA ILE A 176 -7.56 10.48 1.77
C ILE A 176 -7.10 11.36 0.59
N PRO A 177 -6.41 12.49 0.82
CA PRO A 177 -5.90 13.34 -0.25
C PRO A 177 -4.82 12.67 -1.09
N THR A 178 -4.92 12.77 -2.42
CA THR A 178 -3.92 12.21 -3.35
C THR A 178 -2.67 13.06 -3.46
N ALA A 179 -2.75 14.34 -3.08
CA ALA A 179 -1.60 15.23 -3.01
C ALA A 179 -0.70 14.95 -1.79
N HIS A 180 -1.20 14.25 -0.76
CA HIS A 180 -0.45 13.98 0.46
C HIS A 180 0.33 12.66 0.35
N VAL A 181 1.28 12.60 -0.58
CA VAL A 181 2.20 11.46 -0.67
C VAL A 181 3.07 11.43 0.61
N PHE A 182 3.26 10.23 1.16
CA PHE A 182 4.09 10.01 2.33
C PHE A 182 5.50 9.55 1.91
N ASP A 183 6.34 10.53 1.65
CA ASP A 183 7.77 10.42 1.42
C ASP A 183 8.56 11.12 2.54
N ASP A 184 9.88 11.15 2.41
CA ASP A 184 10.80 11.75 3.38
C ASP A 184 10.63 13.28 3.49
N HIS A 185 10.41 13.96 2.37
CA HIS A 185 10.13 15.41 2.35
C HIS A 185 8.85 15.74 3.14
N ALA A 186 7.75 15.02 2.87
CA ALA A 186 6.50 15.20 3.60
C ALA A 186 6.67 14.90 5.09
N LEU A 187 7.45 13.88 5.45
CA LEU A 187 7.75 13.58 6.85
C LEU A 187 8.54 14.71 7.53
N CYS A 188 9.60 15.23 6.89
CA CYS A 188 10.35 16.38 7.39
C CYS A 188 9.46 17.62 7.58
N GLU A 189 8.56 17.90 6.64
CA GLU A 189 7.61 19.02 6.73
C GLU A 189 6.59 18.84 7.87
N ILE A 190 6.08 17.62 8.07
CA ILE A 190 5.22 17.30 9.22
C ILE A 190 5.97 17.55 10.53
N MET A 191 7.17 16.99 10.66
CA MET A 191 7.95 17.09 11.89
C MET A 191 8.36 18.52 12.21
N THR A 192 8.75 19.30 11.18
CA THR A 192 9.07 20.72 11.34
C THR A 192 7.87 21.51 11.86
N ARG A 193 6.68 21.30 11.27
CA ARG A 193 5.44 21.97 11.70
C ARG A 193 5.06 21.58 13.12
N VAL A 194 5.10 20.29 13.45
CA VAL A 194 4.80 19.78 14.79
C VAL A 194 5.78 20.35 15.82
N GLY A 195 7.07 20.37 15.49
CA GLY A 195 8.09 20.90 16.38
C GLY A 195 8.01 22.38 16.66
N ALA A 196 7.43 23.16 15.74
CA ALA A 196 7.09 24.57 15.97
C ALA A 196 5.76 24.78 16.73
N GLY A 197 5.17 23.71 17.29
CA GLY A 197 3.88 23.75 17.98
C GLY A 197 2.65 23.72 17.06
N GLY A 198 2.85 23.49 15.77
CA GLY A 198 1.80 23.30 14.77
C GLY A 198 1.22 21.88 14.78
N ARG A 199 0.52 21.53 13.70
CA ARG A 199 -0.08 20.21 13.49
C ARG A 199 0.43 19.60 12.18
N PRO A 200 0.45 18.25 12.05
CA PRO A 200 0.64 17.59 10.78
C PRO A 200 -0.41 18.05 9.76
#